data_AF-A0A0A0BAR4-F1
#
_entry.id   AF-A0A0A0BAR4-F1
#
_cell.length_a   1.000
_cell.length_b   1.000
_cell.length_c   1.000
_cell.angle_alpha   90.00
_cell.angle_beta   90.00
_cell.angle_gamma   90.00
#
_symmetry.space_group_name_H-M   'P 1'
#
loop_
_entity.id
_entity.type
_entity.pdbx_description
1 polymer ?
#
loop_
_entity_poly.entity_id
_entity_poly.type
_entity_poly.pdbx_seq_one_letter_code
_entity_poly.pdbx_strand_id
1 'polypeptide(L)'
;MRGPLDLRLVPAALAAWAAAALLVVLPVPWVLAAGLGAASVPLTVVVRAVRSASRAGSRAHRGRRAVTGAGRARRGVDGVLVAGRPGAAVDPRRRPAAGVRTGQVVLTCGVVAGVLLAGASQLAARGAGDLDGLASDGATVTLTGTLTSETERVRSGPPDAPPRYRATIAVEQVEHRGERRATSAPVAVLTGVPWPEATYGSRVAVRGRLVPGTAGRREVALVQAGGLAEIVAPPGVALRAVDAVRSGLRDVCAGLGPDARALVPGIAVGDTSALPEDLDQAMRDSGLTHVTAVSGAHFSIVGAGVLVLTGAAGMPRRARAGVVCAVMLGFVVLVHPGPSVLRAAAMGAVGLGALVLGRPARAVPALAAAVVVLLVADPWLARELGFVLSVVATSGLVLLAGPLARRWSGSVRAPVAYALAVPVAAQSVCAPVVLLLSPTVALYAVPANVLVAPAVAPATVLGLLAALVSPWWNAGGVVLAELAGAACWWIASVARVAASLPGAQVAWPPGALGVVLLVAGTVAALVLLLGRPPGDLDHGSGTAPEDRPRRGVGAARARARPPSAAPALGIGTDP
;
A
#
# COMPACT_ATOMS: atom_id res chain seq x y z
N MET A 1 11.01 17.23 -1.16
CA MET A 1 9.53 17.27 -1.19
C MET A 1 9.04 18.67 -0.84
N ARG A 2 8.86 19.58 -1.80
CA ARG A 2 8.33 20.96 -1.61
C ARG A 2 7.03 21.17 -2.39
N GLY A 3 6.08 20.23 -2.29
CA GLY A 3 4.76 20.36 -2.89
C GLY A 3 3.69 20.39 -1.80
N PRO A 4 2.62 21.21 -1.93
CA PRO A 4 1.49 21.13 -1.01
C PRO A 4 0.92 19.70 -1.00
N LEU A 5 0.54 19.22 0.19
CA LEU A 5 -0.09 17.92 0.35
C LEU A 5 -1.39 17.88 -0.45
N ASP A 6 -1.49 16.92 -1.37
CA ASP A 6 -2.69 16.73 -2.18
C ASP A 6 -3.63 15.76 -1.48
N LEU A 7 -4.57 16.32 -0.73
CA LEU A 7 -5.53 15.57 0.08
C LEU A 7 -6.85 15.29 -0.65
N ARG A 8 -6.94 15.59 -1.96
CA ARG A 8 -8.23 15.58 -2.68
C ARG A 8 -8.91 14.21 -2.73
N LEU A 9 -8.12 13.13 -2.72
CA LEU A 9 -8.59 11.74 -2.77
C LEU A 9 -8.85 11.14 -1.38
N VAL A 10 -8.40 11.79 -0.30
CA VAL A 10 -8.49 11.25 1.07
C VAL A 10 -9.94 11.08 1.53
N PRO A 11 -10.87 12.04 1.33
CA PRO A 11 -12.26 11.85 1.71
C PRO A 11 -12.92 10.67 0.99
N ALA A 12 -12.60 10.47 -0.30
CA ALA A 12 -13.12 9.35 -1.08
C ALA A 12 -12.60 8.01 -0.56
N ALA A 13 -11.32 7.92 -0.20
CA ALA A 13 -10.72 6.72 0.38
C ALA A 13 -11.29 6.38 1.77
N LEU A 14 -11.49 7.38 2.63
CA LEU A 14 -12.11 7.19 3.95
C LEU A 14 -13.56 6.76 3.83
N ALA A 15 -14.32 7.37 2.91
CA ALA A 15 -15.70 6.98 2.63
C ALA A 15 -15.78 5.56 2.04
N ALA A 16 -14.87 5.19 1.14
CA ALA A 16 -14.73 3.82 0.63
C ALA A 16 -14.52 2.82 1.76
N TRP A 17 -13.64 3.15 2.70
CA TRP A 17 -13.36 2.31 3.86
C TRP A 17 -14.57 2.15 4.76
N ALA A 18 -15.23 3.26 5.13
CA ALA A 18 -16.44 3.21 5.95
C ALA A 18 -17.54 2.38 5.27
N ALA A 19 -17.74 2.58 3.96
CA ALA A 19 -18.69 1.80 3.18
C ALA A 19 -18.35 0.30 3.18
N ALA A 20 -17.09 -0.06 2.93
CA ALA A 20 -16.64 -1.44 2.97
C ALA A 20 -16.79 -2.07 4.37
N ALA A 21 -16.43 -1.35 5.43
CA ALA A 21 -16.53 -1.86 6.80
C ALA A 21 -17.98 -2.08 7.26
N LEU A 22 -18.90 -1.23 6.81
CA LEU A 22 -20.35 -1.37 7.06
C LEU A 22 -20.96 -2.49 6.21
N LEU A 23 -20.52 -2.64 4.96
CA LEU A 23 -21.02 -3.64 4.02
C LEU A 23 -20.92 -5.07 4.57
N VAL A 24 -19.86 -5.39 5.31
CA VAL A 24 -19.66 -6.75 5.86
C VAL A 24 -20.56 -7.04 7.07
N VAL A 25 -21.24 -6.04 7.62
CA VAL A 25 -22.11 -6.19 8.81
C VAL A 25 -23.59 -6.02 8.45
N LEU A 26 -23.89 -5.26 7.40
CA LEU A 26 -25.26 -4.95 7.01
C LEU A 26 -25.89 -6.02 6.10
N PRO A 27 -27.21 -6.24 6.20
CA PRO A 27 -27.92 -7.11 5.26
C PRO A 27 -27.84 -6.59 3.81
N VAL A 28 -27.75 -7.52 2.83
CA VAL A 28 -27.63 -7.23 1.39
C VAL A 28 -28.64 -6.18 0.86
N PRO A 29 -29.95 -6.21 1.21
CA PRO A 29 -30.91 -5.24 0.68
C PRO A 29 -30.59 -3.79 1.05
N TRP A 30 -30.11 -3.57 2.28
CA TRP A 30 -29.72 -2.24 2.75
C TRP A 30 -28.46 -1.74 2.04
N VAL A 31 -27.51 -2.64 1.79
CA VAL A 31 -26.28 -2.35 1.05
C VAL A 31 -26.60 -1.93 -0.39
N LEU A 32 -27.50 -2.67 -1.07
CA LEU A 32 -27.93 -2.34 -2.43
C LEU A 32 -28.66 -0.99 -2.50
N ALA A 33 -29.57 -0.73 -1.57
CA ALA A 33 -30.28 0.55 -1.50
C ALA A 33 -29.32 1.73 -1.28
N ALA A 34 -28.36 1.59 -0.37
CA ALA A 34 -27.34 2.60 -0.13
C ALA A 34 -26.41 2.80 -1.35
N GLY A 35 -26.02 1.72 -2.03
CA GLY A 35 -25.21 1.76 -3.24
C GLY A 35 -25.90 2.49 -4.41
N LEU A 36 -27.17 2.17 -4.67
CA LEU A 36 -27.98 2.85 -5.68
C LEU A 36 -28.22 4.32 -5.34
N GLY A 37 -28.46 4.63 -4.06
CA GLY A 37 -28.57 6.00 -3.57
C GLY A 37 -27.29 6.80 -3.81
N ALA A 38 -26.12 6.25 -3.47
CA ALA A 38 -24.83 6.89 -3.73
C ALA A 38 -24.54 7.07 -5.23
N ALA A 39 -24.93 6.12 -6.08
CA ALA A 39 -24.76 6.17 -7.53
C ALA A 39 -25.62 7.27 -8.21
N SER A 40 -26.72 7.69 -7.58
CA SER A 40 -27.60 8.73 -8.12
C SER A 40 -26.95 10.12 -8.18
N VAL A 41 -26.02 10.43 -7.27
CA VAL A 41 -25.32 11.72 -7.20
C VAL A 41 -24.39 11.96 -8.40
N PRO A 42 -23.46 11.07 -8.78
CA PRO A 42 -22.64 11.26 -9.98
C PRO A 42 -23.50 11.29 -11.24
N LEU A 43 -24.55 10.45 -11.31
CA LEU A 43 -25.45 10.39 -12.47
C LEU A 43 -26.20 11.71 -12.68
N THR A 44 -26.76 12.30 -11.61
CA THR A 44 -27.47 13.59 -11.70
C THR A 44 -26.56 14.74 -12.11
N VAL A 45 -25.28 14.73 -11.69
CA VAL A 45 -24.29 15.72 -12.12
C VAL A 45 -23.94 15.56 -13.60
N VAL A 46 -23.73 14.33 -14.08
CA VAL A 46 -23.48 14.05 -15.51
C VAL A 46 -24.69 14.48 -16.36
N VAL A 47 -25.91 14.14 -15.95
CA VAL A 47 -27.14 14.54 -16.66
C VAL A 47 -27.30 16.06 -16.69
N ARG A 48 -27.01 16.77 -15.60
CA ARG A 48 -27.02 18.24 -15.57
C ARG A 48 -25.95 18.84 -16.48
N ALA A 49 -24.75 18.27 -16.53
CA ALA A 49 -23.67 18.71 -17.40
C ALA A 49 -24.05 18.53 -18.89
N VAL A 50 -24.54 17.35 -19.27
CA VAL A 50 -25.00 17.05 -20.64
C VAL A 50 -26.15 17.97 -21.05
N ARG A 51 -27.14 18.19 -20.17
CA ARG A 51 -28.26 19.13 -20.41
C ARG A 51 -27.79 20.58 -20.54
N SER A 52 -26.76 20.99 -19.80
CA SER A 52 -26.21 22.34 -19.92
C SER A 52 -25.45 22.52 -21.24
N ALA A 53 -24.70 21.51 -21.68
CA ALA A 53 -23.97 21.52 -22.94
C ALA A 53 -24.92 21.52 -24.15
N SER A 54 -26.01 20.76 -24.11
CA SER A 54 -27.04 20.76 -25.17
C SER A 54 -27.81 22.09 -25.23
N ARG A 55 -28.06 22.73 -24.09
CA ARG A 55 -28.66 24.08 -24.02
C ARG A 55 -27.71 25.18 -24.53
N ALA A 56 -26.40 25.06 -24.29
CA ALA A 56 -25.41 25.98 -24.84
C ALA A 56 -25.26 25.83 -26.37
N GLY A 57 -25.22 24.59 -26.87
CA GLY A 57 -25.18 24.29 -28.30
C GLY A 57 -26.43 24.78 -29.05
N SER A 58 -27.62 24.64 -28.46
CA SER A 58 -28.86 25.14 -29.06
C SER A 58 -28.97 26.67 -29.06
N ARG A 59 -28.42 27.37 -28.06
CA ARG A 59 -28.29 28.84 -28.07
C ARG A 59 -27.30 29.34 -29.12
N ALA A 60 -26.16 28.66 -29.31
CA ALA A 60 -25.20 28.99 -30.37
C ALA A 60 -25.78 28.75 -31.77
N HIS A 61 -26.61 27.70 -31.94
CA HIS A 61 -27.28 27.41 -33.21
C HIS A 61 -28.42 28.40 -33.53
N ARG A 62 -29.17 28.88 -32.51
CA ARG A 62 -30.14 29.98 -32.68
C ARG A 62 -29.47 31.32 -32.96
N GLY A 63 -28.34 31.62 -32.33
CA GLY A 63 -27.56 32.84 -32.60
C GLY A 63 -27.04 32.90 -34.04
N ARG A 64 -26.60 31.77 -34.61
CA ARG A 64 -26.19 31.70 -36.02
C ARG A 64 -27.35 31.86 -37.00
N ARG A 65 -28.54 31.32 -36.70
CA ARG A 65 -29.74 31.54 -37.55
C ARG A 65 -30.27 32.97 -37.49
N ALA A 66 -30.12 33.65 -36.36
CA ALA A 66 -30.51 35.06 -36.23
C ALA A 66 -29.61 36.00 -37.07
N VAL A 67 -28.34 35.68 -37.24
CA VAL A 67 -27.41 36.46 -38.07
C VAL A 67 -27.61 36.21 -39.57
N THR A 68 -28.11 35.04 -39.98
CA THR A 68 -28.43 34.76 -41.40
C THR A 68 -29.84 35.18 -41.82
N GLY A 69 -30.72 35.56 -40.88
CA GLY A 69 -32.11 35.98 -41.14
C GLY A 69 -32.34 37.49 -41.25
N ALA A 70 -31.35 38.32 -40.88
CA ALA A 70 -31.46 39.79 -40.88
C ALA A 70 -30.76 40.44 -42.10
N GLY A 71 -30.86 39.79 -43.26
CA GLY A 71 -30.31 40.27 -44.54
C GLY A 71 -31.39 40.75 -45.50
N ARG A 72 -32.24 41.71 -45.11
CA ARG A 72 -33.08 42.47 -46.05
C ARG A 72 -33.46 43.84 -45.47
N ALA A 73 -33.03 44.88 -46.18
CA ALA A 73 -33.32 46.32 -45.99
C ALA A 73 -32.66 46.95 -44.74
N ARG A 74 -31.95 48.08 -44.78
CA ARG A 74 -31.99 49.26 -45.64
C ARG A 74 -30.60 49.90 -45.76
N ARG A 75 -30.29 50.46 -46.94
CA ARG A 75 -29.29 51.52 -47.13
C ARG A 75 -29.88 52.83 -46.61
N GLY A 76 -29.10 53.60 -45.85
CA GLY A 76 -29.50 54.92 -45.35
C GLY A 76 -28.45 55.51 -44.41
N VAL A 77 -27.51 56.23 -45.02
CA VAL A 77 -26.89 57.51 -44.64
C VAL A 77 -26.91 57.96 -43.16
N ASP A 78 -25.71 58.34 -42.70
CA ASP A 78 -25.32 59.18 -41.55
C ASP A 78 -25.39 58.66 -40.10
N GLY A 79 -24.19 58.57 -39.51
CA GLY A 79 -23.87 59.12 -38.20
C GLY A 79 -24.42 58.41 -36.96
N VAL A 80 -23.54 57.65 -36.28
CA VAL A 80 -23.24 57.69 -34.83
C VAL A 80 -22.65 56.33 -34.40
N LEU A 81 -21.34 56.32 -34.19
CA LEU A 81 -20.60 55.25 -33.52
C LEU A 81 -20.88 55.33 -32.02
N VAL A 82 -21.69 54.40 -31.48
CA VAL A 82 -21.77 54.14 -30.04
C VAL A 82 -21.21 52.75 -29.75
N ALA A 83 -20.27 52.74 -28.80
CA ALA A 83 -19.44 51.63 -28.39
C ALA A 83 -20.22 50.39 -27.90
N GLY A 84 -19.98 49.24 -28.54
CA GLY A 84 -20.20 47.91 -27.97
C GLY A 84 -18.88 47.34 -27.47
N ARG A 85 -18.73 47.22 -26.14
CA ARG A 85 -17.55 46.67 -25.45
C ARG A 85 -17.13 45.30 -26.02
N PRO A 86 -15.82 45.04 -26.20
CA PRO A 86 -15.34 43.71 -26.59
C PRO A 86 -15.51 42.73 -25.44
N GLY A 87 -15.81 41.48 -25.81
CA GLY A 87 -16.11 40.38 -24.91
C GLY A 87 -15.11 40.23 -23.78
N ALA A 88 -15.64 39.99 -22.57
CA ALA A 88 -14.86 39.57 -21.44
C ALA A 88 -14.08 38.30 -21.80
N ALA A 89 -12.78 38.46 -22.01
CA ALA A 89 -11.83 37.36 -22.10
C ALA A 89 -11.91 36.58 -20.78
N VAL A 90 -12.50 35.40 -20.84
CA VAL A 90 -12.51 34.46 -19.71
C VAL A 90 -11.07 34.00 -19.51
N ASP A 91 -10.42 34.53 -18.47
CA ASP A 91 -9.10 34.10 -18.02
C ASP A 91 -9.12 32.59 -17.70
N PRO A 92 -8.42 31.73 -18.46
CA PRO A 92 -8.44 30.29 -18.26
C PRO A 92 -7.71 29.84 -16.99
N ARG A 93 -7.10 30.77 -16.22
CA ARG A 93 -6.32 30.47 -15.01
C ARG A 93 -7.13 30.51 -13.71
N ARG A 94 -8.37 31.03 -13.71
CA ARG A 94 -9.25 31.03 -12.53
C ARG A 94 -10.29 29.90 -12.63
N ARG A 95 -9.92 28.68 -12.24
CA ARG A 95 -10.91 27.61 -12.02
C ARG A 95 -11.79 27.97 -10.81
N PRO A 96 -13.13 28.06 -10.93
CA PRO A 96 -13.98 28.40 -9.79
C PRO A 96 -13.92 27.29 -8.73
N ALA A 97 -13.71 27.67 -7.47
CA ALA A 97 -13.62 26.76 -6.33
C ALA A 97 -14.84 25.82 -6.19
N ALA A 98 -16.00 26.23 -6.70
CA ALA A 98 -17.22 25.44 -6.76
C ALA A 98 -17.10 24.17 -7.63
N GLY A 99 -16.32 24.21 -8.72
CA GLY A 99 -16.10 23.04 -9.59
C GLY A 99 -15.25 21.96 -8.93
N VAL A 100 -14.33 22.34 -8.05
CA VAL A 100 -13.48 21.40 -7.30
C VAL A 100 -14.27 20.65 -6.23
N ARG A 101 -15.13 21.35 -5.47
CA ARG A 101 -16.01 20.73 -4.46
C ARG A 101 -17.02 19.78 -5.09
N THR A 102 -17.64 20.18 -6.20
CA THR A 102 -18.59 19.32 -6.93
C THR A 102 -17.91 18.05 -7.46
N GLY A 103 -16.70 18.17 -8.04
CA GLY A 103 -15.93 17.02 -8.50
C GLY A 103 -15.54 16.04 -7.37
N GLN A 104 -15.21 16.54 -6.18
CA GLN A 104 -14.90 15.70 -5.02
C GLN A 104 -16.13 14.95 -4.49
N VAL A 105 -17.29 15.59 -4.45
CA VAL A 105 -18.54 14.93 -4.04
C VAL A 105 -18.92 13.84 -5.02
N VAL A 106 -18.85 14.11 -6.33
CA VAL A 106 -19.11 13.13 -7.40
C VAL A 106 -18.15 11.94 -7.30
N LEU A 107 -16.86 12.19 -7.13
CA LEU A 107 -15.86 11.13 -6.97
C LEU A 107 -16.13 10.29 -5.72
N THR A 108 -16.39 10.93 -4.59
CA THR A 108 -16.64 10.23 -3.31
C THR A 108 -17.89 9.36 -3.42
N CYS A 109 -18.98 9.90 -3.95
CA CYS A 109 -20.23 9.14 -4.14
C CYS A 109 -20.05 7.99 -5.14
N GLY A 110 -19.32 8.21 -6.25
CA GLY A 110 -19.02 7.18 -7.23
C GLY A 110 -18.15 6.05 -6.66
N VAL A 111 -17.16 6.38 -5.84
CA VAL A 111 -16.32 5.40 -5.14
C VAL A 111 -17.13 4.60 -4.12
N VAL A 112 -17.94 5.27 -3.30
CA VAL A 112 -18.83 4.60 -2.33
C VAL A 112 -19.81 3.66 -3.05
N ALA A 113 -20.43 4.13 -4.14
CA ALA A 113 -21.30 3.29 -4.96
C ALA A 113 -20.57 2.07 -5.52
N GLY A 114 -19.35 2.26 -6.05
CA GLY A 114 -18.51 1.18 -6.56
C GLY A 114 -18.21 0.11 -5.51
N VAL A 115 -17.80 0.52 -4.31
CA VAL A 115 -17.54 -0.40 -3.17
C VAL A 115 -18.82 -1.13 -2.76
N LEU A 116 -19.94 -0.42 -2.61
CA LEU A 116 -21.20 -1.02 -2.16
C LEU A 116 -21.78 -1.99 -3.20
N LEU A 117 -21.77 -1.63 -4.49
CA LEU A 117 -22.28 -2.48 -5.56
C LEU A 117 -21.38 -3.70 -5.80
N ALA A 118 -20.05 -3.50 -5.82
CA ALA A 118 -19.10 -4.61 -5.92
C ALA A 118 -19.24 -5.55 -4.72
N GLY A 119 -19.27 -5.03 -3.49
CA GLY A 119 -19.43 -5.85 -2.31
C GLY A 119 -20.78 -6.56 -2.23
N ALA A 120 -21.88 -5.93 -2.65
CA ALA A 120 -23.18 -6.61 -2.74
C ALA A 120 -23.16 -7.78 -3.73
N SER A 121 -22.51 -7.60 -4.89
CA SER A 121 -22.35 -8.69 -5.86
C SER A 121 -21.52 -9.85 -5.32
N GLN A 122 -20.45 -9.55 -4.58
CA GLN A 122 -19.59 -10.56 -3.95
C GLN A 122 -20.32 -11.27 -2.80
N LEU A 123 -21.12 -10.55 -2.01
CA LEU A 123 -21.91 -11.13 -0.92
C LEU A 123 -23.03 -12.03 -1.46
N ALA A 124 -23.68 -11.64 -2.57
CA ALA A 124 -24.64 -12.49 -3.28
C ALA A 124 -23.98 -13.76 -3.84
N ALA A 125 -22.79 -13.66 -4.42
CA ALA A 125 -22.03 -14.83 -4.92
C ALA A 125 -21.62 -15.79 -3.79
N ARG A 126 -21.37 -15.29 -2.58
CA ARG A 126 -21.01 -16.09 -1.40
C ARG A 126 -22.18 -16.84 -0.79
N GLY A 127 -23.39 -16.26 -0.85
CA GLY A 127 -24.61 -16.93 -0.38
C GLY A 127 -24.99 -18.15 -1.21
N ALA A 128 -24.39 -18.32 -2.40
CA ALA A 128 -24.56 -19.53 -3.20
C ALA A 128 -24.00 -20.76 -2.47
N GLY A 129 -24.79 -21.82 -2.38
CA GLY A 129 -24.38 -23.10 -1.77
C GLY A 129 -24.89 -23.35 -0.34
N ASP A 130 -25.62 -22.40 0.26
CA ASP A 130 -26.29 -22.55 1.57
C ASP A 130 -25.34 -22.97 2.71
N LEU A 131 -24.10 -22.45 2.66
CA LEU A 131 -23.11 -22.73 3.68
C LEU A 131 -23.51 -22.21 5.06
N ASP A 132 -24.19 -21.05 5.12
CA ASP A 132 -24.63 -20.46 6.39
C ASP A 132 -25.71 -21.32 7.09
N GLY A 133 -26.65 -21.90 6.32
CA GLY A 133 -27.64 -22.85 6.83
C GLY A 133 -26.97 -24.12 7.35
N LEU A 134 -26.12 -24.74 6.51
CA LEU A 134 -25.35 -25.93 6.88
C LEU A 134 -24.42 -25.70 8.09
N ALA A 135 -23.88 -24.49 8.24
CA ALA A 135 -23.07 -24.09 9.38
C ALA A 135 -23.91 -24.07 10.66
N SER A 136 -25.08 -23.44 10.58
CA SER A 136 -26.00 -23.27 11.71
C SER A 136 -26.50 -24.61 12.22
N ASP A 137 -26.73 -25.56 11.32
CA ASP A 137 -27.13 -26.93 11.62
C ASP A 137 -25.96 -27.79 12.15
N GLY A 138 -24.72 -27.30 12.06
CA GLY A 138 -23.54 -28.05 12.44
C GLY A 138 -23.31 -29.29 11.56
N ALA A 139 -23.68 -29.18 10.28
CA ALA A 139 -23.67 -30.29 9.34
C ALA A 139 -22.26 -30.84 9.09
N THR A 140 -22.14 -32.15 8.91
CA THR A 140 -20.92 -32.74 8.35
C THR A 140 -21.00 -32.69 6.83
N VAL A 141 -20.00 -32.09 6.21
CA VAL A 141 -19.94 -31.89 4.77
C VAL A 141 -18.58 -32.30 4.23
N THR A 142 -18.53 -32.55 2.92
CA THR A 142 -17.28 -32.64 2.18
C THR A 142 -17.14 -31.41 1.31
N LEU A 143 -16.10 -30.61 1.55
CA LEU A 143 -15.79 -29.42 0.78
C LEU A 143 -14.69 -29.74 -0.21
N THR A 144 -14.92 -29.44 -1.48
CA THR A 144 -13.88 -29.48 -2.51
C THR A 144 -13.59 -28.06 -2.98
N GLY A 145 -12.32 -27.69 -2.99
CA GLY A 145 -11.92 -26.34 -3.39
C GLY A 145 -10.41 -26.17 -3.50
N THR A 146 -9.99 -24.95 -3.81
CA THR A 146 -8.58 -24.61 -3.97
C THR A 146 -8.00 -24.02 -2.70
N LEU A 147 -6.82 -24.48 -2.32
CA LEU A 147 -6.09 -23.96 -1.17
C LEU A 147 -5.59 -22.53 -1.49
N THR A 148 -6.04 -21.55 -0.73
CA THR A 148 -5.76 -20.11 -0.97
C THR A 148 -4.94 -19.45 0.15
N SER A 149 -4.47 -20.25 1.11
CA SER A 149 -3.49 -19.83 2.10
C SER A 149 -2.51 -20.96 2.36
N GLU A 150 -1.35 -20.62 2.90
CA GLU A 150 -0.50 -21.63 3.50
C GLU A 150 -1.15 -22.17 4.78
N THR A 151 -0.75 -23.39 5.17
CA THR A 151 -1.22 -24.01 6.41
C THR A 151 -0.48 -23.37 7.58
N GLU A 152 -1.17 -22.52 8.33
CA GLU A 152 -0.59 -21.81 9.48
C GLU A 152 -0.94 -22.52 10.77
N ARG A 153 0.04 -22.71 11.66
CA ARG A 153 -0.26 -23.17 13.02
C ARG A 153 -1.02 -22.09 13.78
N VAL A 154 -2.17 -22.44 14.34
CA VAL A 154 -2.98 -21.57 15.19
C VAL A 154 -2.24 -21.35 16.49
N ARG A 155 -1.90 -20.09 16.74
CA ARG A 155 -1.03 -19.64 17.84
C ARG A 155 -1.79 -19.35 19.14
N SER A 156 -3.12 -19.47 19.12
CA SER A 156 -4.01 -19.15 20.25
C SER A 156 -4.61 -20.41 20.86
N GLY A 157 -4.16 -20.73 22.08
CA GLY A 157 -4.64 -21.81 22.93
C GLY A 157 -3.83 -21.87 24.24
N PRO A 158 -4.30 -22.58 25.27
CA PRO A 158 -3.48 -22.91 26.43
C PRO A 158 -2.13 -23.53 26.01
N PRO A 159 -1.03 -23.33 26.75
CA PRO A 159 0.28 -23.89 26.43
C PRO A 159 0.26 -25.40 26.14
N ASP A 160 -0.63 -26.14 26.81
CA ASP A 160 -0.77 -27.59 26.69
C ASP A 160 -1.79 -28.05 25.63
N ALA A 161 -2.38 -27.13 24.87
CA ALA A 161 -3.36 -27.50 23.85
C ALA A 161 -2.67 -28.19 22.65
N PRO A 162 -3.27 -29.26 22.10
CA PRO A 162 -2.72 -29.90 20.91
C PRO A 162 -2.60 -28.89 19.76
N PRO A 163 -1.54 -28.97 18.94
CA PRO A 163 -1.33 -28.04 17.85
C PRO A 163 -2.51 -28.10 16.89
N ARG A 164 -3.04 -26.93 16.54
CA ARG A 164 -4.06 -26.80 15.52
C ARG A 164 -3.48 -26.04 14.35
N TYR A 165 -3.91 -26.38 13.16
CA TYR A 165 -3.52 -25.74 11.91
C TYR A 165 -4.75 -25.16 11.25
N ARG A 166 -4.57 -23.98 10.66
CA ARG A 166 -5.60 -23.25 9.94
C ARG A 166 -5.14 -23.06 8.50
N ALA A 167 -6.04 -23.36 7.57
CA ALA A 167 -5.87 -23.03 6.17
C ALA A 167 -7.18 -22.47 5.61
N THR A 168 -7.13 -21.75 4.50
CA THR A 168 -8.31 -21.19 3.83
C THR A 168 -8.47 -21.83 2.47
N ILE A 169 -9.66 -22.36 2.21
CA ILE A 169 -10.02 -22.99 0.95
C ILE A 169 -11.08 -22.12 0.26
N ALA A 170 -10.86 -21.76 -1.00
CA ALA A 170 -11.91 -21.24 -1.85
C ALA A 170 -12.75 -22.43 -2.33
N VAL A 171 -13.89 -22.64 -1.67
CA VAL A 171 -14.76 -23.79 -1.92
C VAL A 171 -15.43 -23.61 -3.28
N GLU A 172 -15.34 -24.65 -4.11
CA GLU A 172 -16.01 -24.72 -5.41
C GLU A 172 -17.29 -25.55 -5.30
N GLN A 173 -17.26 -26.57 -4.44
CA GLN A 173 -18.34 -27.52 -4.28
C GLN A 173 -18.48 -27.97 -2.82
N VAL A 174 -19.72 -27.99 -2.34
CA VAL A 174 -20.13 -28.54 -1.04
C VAL A 174 -20.94 -29.79 -1.32
N GLU A 175 -20.59 -30.90 -0.67
CA GLU A 175 -21.38 -32.12 -0.67
C GLU A 175 -21.96 -32.40 0.72
N HIS A 176 -23.28 -32.51 0.80
CA HIS A 176 -24.00 -32.87 2.01
C HIS A 176 -25.12 -33.86 1.69
N ARG A 177 -25.14 -35.02 2.35
CA ARG A 177 -26.15 -36.08 2.15
C ARG A 177 -26.33 -36.51 0.68
N GLY A 178 -25.25 -36.51 -0.11
CA GLY A 178 -25.28 -36.86 -1.54
C GLY A 178 -25.73 -35.73 -2.47
N GLU A 179 -26.20 -34.60 -1.93
CA GLU A 179 -26.45 -33.38 -2.71
C GLU A 179 -25.16 -32.59 -2.88
N ARG A 180 -24.91 -32.16 -4.12
CA ARG A 180 -23.75 -31.33 -4.48
C ARG A 180 -24.23 -29.93 -4.83
N ARG A 181 -23.66 -28.93 -4.16
CA ARG A 181 -23.98 -27.51 -4.37
C ARG A 181 -22.71 -26.76 -4.74
N ALA A 182 -22.78 -25.98 -5.82
CA ALA A 182 -21.67 -25.13 -6.22
C ALA A 182 -21.62 -23.88 -5.32
N THR A 183 -20.41 -23.44 -4.99
CA THR A 183 -20.18 -22.21 -4.23
C THR A 183 -18.84 -21.59 -4.67
N SER A 184 -18.60 -20.37 -4.22
CA SER A 184 -17.30 -19.68 -4.36
C SER A 184 -16.83 -19.10 -3.02
N ALA A 185 -17.43 -19.56 -1.93
CA ALA A 185 -17.20 -19.01 -0.61
C ALA A 185 -15.84 -19.46 -0.04
N PRO A 186 -15.05 -18.53 0.53
CA PRO A 186 -13.90 -18.91 1.31
C PRO A 186 -14.34 -19.55 2.64
N VAL A 187 -13.77 -20.71 2.96
CA VAL A 187 -14.01 -21.43 4.22
C VAL A 187 -12.67 -21.67 4.90
N ALA A 188 -12.61 -21.35 6.21
CA ALA A 188 -11.46 -21.71 7.02
C ALA A 188 -11.56 -23.18 7.41
N VAL A 189 -10.47 -23.93 7.26
CA VAL A 189 -10.34 -25.28 7.81
C VAL A 189 -9.46 -25.22 9.03
N LEU A 190 -9.92 -25.82 10.11
CA LEU A 190 -9.18 -26.06 11.34
C LEU A 190 -8.96 -27.57 11.48
N THR A 191 -7.70 -27.99 11.57
CA THR A 191 -7.31 -29.39 11.68
C THR A 191 -6.24 -29.57 12.76
N GLY A 192 -6.16 -30.77 13.35
CA GLY A 192 -5.10 -31.13 14.30
C GLY A 192 -3.80 -31.59 13.63
N VAL A 193 -3.82 -31.83 12.32
CA VAL A 193 -2.67 -32.33 11.56
C VAL A 193 -2.28 -31.36 10.45
N PRO A 194 -0.97 -31.10 10.24
CA PRO A 194 -0.53 -30.27 9.13
C PRO A 194 -0.80 -30.99 7.80
N TRP A 195 -0.93 -30.24 6.71
CA TRP A 195 -1.01 -30.78 5.35
C TRP A 195 0.29 -30.50 4.60
N PRO A 196 1.36 -31.28 4.82
CA PRO A 196 2.67 -31.00 4.25
C PRO A 196 2.66 -31.08 2.71
N GLU A 197 1.82 -31.93 2.14
CA GLU A 197 1.74 -32.13 0.68
C GLU A 197 0.80 -31.12 -0.02
N ALA A 198 -0.09 -30.46 0.71
CA ALA A 198 -1.05 -29.52 0.15
C ALA A 198 -0.42 -28.12 0.05
N THR A 199 0.09 -27.78 -1.13
CA THR A 199 0.70 -26.48 -1.42
C THR A 199 -0.33 -25.47 -1.92
N TYR A 200 -0.01 -24.18 -1.87
CA TYR A 200 -0.87 -23.10 -2.35
C TYR A 200 -1.37 -23.35 -3.78
N GLY A 201 -2.68 -23.27 -3.98
CA GLY A 201 -3.35 -23.54 -5.25
C GLY A 201 -3.66 -25.02 -5.52
N SER A 202 -3.31 -25.94 -4.62
CA SER A 202 -3.73 -27.35 -4.72
C SER A 202 -5.24 -27.44 -4.59
N ARG A 203 -5.86 -28.34 -5.36
CA ARG A 203 -7.28 -28.65 -5.20
C ARG A 203 -7.40 -29.76 -4.17
N VAL A 204 -8.12 -29.49 -3.09
CA VAL A 204 -8.23 -30.39 -1.94
C VAL A 204 -9.68 -30.69 -1.62
N ALA A 205 -9.94 -31.90 -1.14
CA ALA A 205 -11.20 -32.34 -0.58
C ALA A 205 -11.05 -32.54 0.93
N VAL A 206 -11.90 -31.88 1.70
CA VAL A 206 -11.86 -31.88 3.16
C VAL A 206 -13.22 -32.24 3.69
N ARG A 207 -13.27 -33.29 4.51
CA ARG A 207 -14.48 -33.68 5.24
C ARG A 207 -14.41 -33.20 6.68
N GLY A 208 -15.48 -32.56 7.15
CA GLY A 208 -15.51 -32.09 8.53
C GLY A 208 -16.86 -31.49 8.92
N ARG A 209 -16.94 -31.09 10.19
CA ARG A 209 -18.11 -30.42 10.75
C ARG A 209 -18.05 -28.94 10.44
N LEU A 210 -19.08 -28.41 9.80
CA LEU A 210 -19.21 -26.98 9.54
C LEU A 210 -19.68 -26.25 10.80
N VAL A 211 -19.13 -25.08 11.05
CA VAL A 211 -19.43 -24.21 12.18
C VAL A 211 -19.60 -22.78 11.64
N PRO A 212 -20.54 -21.98 12.15
CA PRO A 212 -20.74 -20.61 11.68
C PRO A 212 -19.45 -19.79 11.76
N GLY A 213 -19.16 -19.04 10.70
CA GLY A 213 -18.07 -18.08 10.69
C GLY A 213 -18.31 -16.95 11.68
N THR A 214 -17.27 -16.19 11.99
CA THR A 214 -17.43 -14.96 12.76
C THR A 214 -17.96 -13.86 11.84
N ALA A 215 -19.08 -13.23 12.21
CA ALA A 215 -19.63 -12.09 11.47
C ALA A 215 -18.54 -11.03 11.23
N GLY A 216 -18.46 -10.51 10.00
CA GLY A 216 -17.43 -9.53 9.64
C GLY A 216 -16.12 -10.10 9.12
N ARG A 217 -15.87 -11.43 9.20
CA ARG A 217 -14.66 -12.06 8.65
C ARG A 217 -14.79 -12.42 7.18
N ARG A 218 -13.65 -12.67 6.55
CA ARG A 218 -13.57 -13.09 5.15
C ARG A 218 -14.21 -14.46 4.96
N GLU A 219 -14.01 -15.39 5.89
CA GLU A 219 -14.49 -16.76 5.77
C GLU A 219 -15.95 -16.88 6.20
N VAL A 220 -16.76 -17.55 5.37
CA VAL A 220 -18.21 -17.71 5.59
C VAL A 220 -18.47 -18.73 6.70
N ALA A 221 -17.66 -19.79 6.75
CA ALA A 221 -17.74 -20.83 7.75
C ALA A 221 -16.36 -21.30 8.19
N LEU A 222 -16.34 -22.03 9.31
CA LEU A 222 -15.20 -22.80 9.78
C LEU A 222 -15.52 -24.28 9.66
N VAL A 223 -14.65 -25.07 9.06
CA VAL A 223 -14.73 -26.53 9.08
C VAL A 223 -13.72 -27.08 10.07
N GLN A 224 -14.22 -27.86 11.03
CA GLN A 224 -13.40 -28.68 11.91
C GLN A 224 -13.18 -30.02 11.24
N ALA A 225 -11.97 -30.22 10.69
CA ALA A 225 -11.55 -31.44 10.02
C ALA A 225 -10.74 -32.32 10.99
N GLY A 226 -11.11 -33.60 11.09
CA GLY A 226 -10.42 -34.57 11.93
C GLY A 226 -9.26 -35.29 11.24
N GLY A 227 -9.12 -35.15 9.91
CA GLY A 227 -8.15 -35.90 9.11
C GLY A 227 -7.37 -35.04 8.11
N LEU A 228 -6.49 -35.69 7.35
CA LEU A 228 -5.76 -35.08 6.25
C LEU A 228 -6.72 -34.72 5.11
N ALA A 229 -6.41 -33.64 4.41
CA ALA A 229 -7.08 -33.31 3.16
C ALA A 229 -6.66 -34.31 2.07
N GLU A 230 -7.61 -34.75 1.26
CA GLU A 230 -7.31 -35.49 0.04
C GLU A 230 -6.91 -34.49 -1.05
N ILE A 231 -5.73 -34.66 -1.65
CA ILE A 231 -5.29 -33.84 -2.77
C ILE A 231 -5.94 -34.36 -4.04
N VAL A 232 -6.98 -33.66 -4.49
CA VAL A 232 -7.75 -34.00 -5.70
C VAL A 232 -6.96 -33.67 -6.95
N ALA A 233 -6.22 -32.56 -6.94
CA ALA A 233 -5.36 -32.17 -8.05
C ALA A 233 -4.20 -31.30 -7.57
N PRO A 234 -3.01 -31.45 -8.19
CA PRO A 234 -1.87 -30.57 -7.91
C PRO A 234 -2.15 -29.13 -8.40
N PRO A 235 -1.40 -28.13 -7.91
CA PRO A 235 -1.56 -26.76 -8.35
C PRO A 235 -1.15 -26.60 -9.82
N GLY A 236 -1.60 -25.51 -10.44
CA GLY A 236 -1.25 -25.19 -11.84
C GLY A 236 0.26 -25.06 -12.08
N VAL A 237 0.70 -25.21 -13.32
CA VAL A 237 2.14 -25.26 -13.69
C VAL A 237 2.93 -24.08 -13.14
N ALA A 238 2.38 -22.85 -13.23
CA ALA A 238 3.03 -21.65 -12.71
C ALA A 238 3.25 -21.70 -11.19
N LEU A 239 2.26 -22.20 -10.43
CA LEU A 239 2.36 -22.33 -8.98
C LEU A 239 3.29 -23.46 -8.57
N ARG A 240 3.38 -24.55 -9.35
CA ARG A 240 4.41 -25.58 -9.14
C ARG A 240 5.82 -25.04 -9.36
N ALA A 241 6.02 -24.19 -10.37
CA ALA A 241 7.31 -23.53 -10.57
C ALA A 241 7.66 -22.60 -9.39
N VAL A 242 6.68 -21.89 -8.86
CA VAL A 242 6.84 -21.06 -7.65
C VAL A 242 7.20 -21.91 -6.44
N ASP A 243 6.51 -23.03 -6.22
CA ASP A 243 6.83 -23.95 -5.13
C ASP A 243 8.22 -24.59 -5.27
N ALA A 244 8.66 -24.87 -6.51
CA ALA A 244 10.04 -25.31 -6.80
C ALA A 244 11.08 -24.25 -6.42
N VAL A 245 10.81 -22.97 -6.67
CA VAL A 245 11.68 -21.84 -6.25
C VAL A 245 11.71 -21.72 -4.72
N ARG A 246 10.56 -21.86 -4.06
CA ARG A 246 10.44 -21.77 -2.59
C ARG A 246 11.12 -22.95 -1.89
N SER A 247 10.93 -24.17 -2.40
CA SER A 247 11.61 -25.38 -1.90
C SER A 247 13.11 -25.32 -2.13
N GLY A 248 13.56 -24.92 -3.32
CA GLY A 248 14.98 -24.73 -3.60
C GLY A 248 15.64 -23.73 -2.63
N LEU A 249 14.95 -22.66 -2.24
CA LEU A 249 15.43 -21.74 -1.21
C LEU A 249 15.57 -22.42 0.15
N ARG A 250 14.57 -23.20 0.58
CA ARG A 250 14.62 -23.94 1.85
C ARG A 250 15.79 -24.92 1.88
N ASP A 251 16.04 -25.60 0.76
CA ASP A 251 17.12 -26.58 0.64
C ASP A 251 18.50 -25.91 0.76
N VAL A 252 18.75 -24.81 0.05
CA VAL A 252 20.04 -24.09 0.16
C VAL A 252 20.23 -23.40 1.51
N CYS A 253 19.14 -23.12 2.25
CA CYS A 253 19.20 -22.59 3.61
C CYS A 253 19.40 -23.66 4.69
N ALA A 254 19.31 -24.96 4.36
CA ALA A 254 19.29 -26.04 5.35
C ALA A 254 20.56 -26.08 6.24
N GLY A 255 21.71 -25.67 5.70
CA GLY A 255 23.00 -25.61 6.39
C GLY A 255 23.22 -24.38 7.26
N LEU A 256 22.35 -23.37 7.18
CA LEU A 256 22.47 -22.15 7.99
C LEU A 256 22.15 -22.42 9.47
N GLY A 257 22.62 -21.51 10.34
CA GLY A 257 22.21 -21.50 11.75
C GLY A 257 20.68 -21.43 11.91
N PRO A 258 20.11 -21.92 13.03
CA PRO A 258 18.68 -22.18 13.17
C PRO A 258 17.80 -20.96 12.88
N ASP A 259 18.18 -19.78 13.39
CA ASP A 259 17.46 -18.53 13.16
C ASP A 259 17.53 -18.07 11.71
N ALA A 260 18.73 -18.10 11.12
CA ALA A 260 18.96 -17.68 9.74
C ALA A 260 18.26 -18.60 8.73
N ARG A 261 18.28 -19.92 8.98
CA ARG A 261 17.60 -20.94 8.17
C ARG A 261 16.10 -20.68 8.05
N ALA A 262 15.47 -20.18 9.11
CA ALA A 262 14.05 -19.84 9.09
C ALA A 262 13.76 -18.41 8.60
N LEU A 263 14.62 -17.45 8.94
CA LEU A 263 14.42 -16.04 8.58
C LEU A 263 14.68 -15.75 7.10
N VAL A 264 15.64 -16.42 6.45
CA VAL A 264 15.92 -16.17 5.03
C VAL A 264 14.69 -16.47 4.15
N PRO A 265 14.04 -17.66 4.23
CA PRO A 265 12.78 -17.90 3.53
C PRO A 265 11.65 -16.94 3.91
N GLY A 266 11.53 -16.59 5.19
CA GLY A 266 10.51 -15.66 5.68
C GLY A 266 10.65 -14.26 5.08
N ILE A 267 11.86 -13.70 5.08
CA ILE A 267 12.14 -12.35 4.55
C ILE A 267 12.09 -12.33 3.01
N ALA A 268 12.61 -13.37 2.34
CA ALA A 268 12.75 -13.39 0.89
C ALA A 268 11.44 -13.72 0.16
N VAL A 269 10.72 -14.73 0.63
CA VAL A 269 9.52 -15.27 -0.05
C VAL A 269 8.29 -15.35 0.85
N GLY A 270 8.36 -14.87 2.10
CA GLY A 270 7.22 -14.86 3.02
C GLY A 270 6.93 -16.21 3.66
N ASP A 271 7.83 -17.19 3.52
CA ASP A 271 7.68 -18.51 4.13
C ASP A 271 8.07 -18.46 5.61
N THR A 272 7.08 -18.32 6.48
CA THR A 272 7.28 -18.29 7.94
C THR A 272 6.97 -19.63 8.62
N SER A 273 6.77 -20.70 7.84
CA SER A 273 6.36 -22.02 8.35
C SER A 273 7.41 -22.67 9.27
N ALA A 274 8.69 -22.39 9.03
CA ALA A 274 9.81 -22.94 9.78
C ALA A 274 10.32 -22.02 10.90
N LEU A 275 9.65 -20.90 11.18
CA LEU A 275 10.09 -19.94 12.19
C LEU A 275 9.91 -20.51 13.61
N PRO A 276 10.98 -20.68 14.39
CA PRO A 276 10.89 -21.16 15.77
C PRO A 276 10.05 -20.23 16.64
N GLU A 277 9.24 -20.79 17.55
CA GLU A 277 8.33 -20.03 18.41
C GLU A 277 9.06 -19.01 19.28
N ASP A 278 10.24 -19.35 19.78
CA ASP A 278 11.08 -18.47 20.60
C ASP A 278 11.63 -17.28 19.81
N LEU A 279 12.01 -17.47 18.55
CA LEU A 279 12.46 -16.39 17.67
C LEU A 279 11.29 -15.50 17.25
N ASP A 280 10.16 -16.10 16.89
CA ASP A 280 8.93 -15.39 16.56
C ASP A 280 8.44 -14.55 17.76
N GLN A 281 8.55 -15.07 18.98
CA GLN A 281 8.28 -14.32 20.21
C GLN A 281 9.29 -13.17 20.42
N ALA A 282 10.59 -13.41 20.24
CA ALA A 282 11.60 -12.36 20.32
C ALA A 282 11.36 -11.25 19.28
N MET A 283 10.91 -11.59 18.07
CA MET A 283 10.52 -10.61 17.03
C MET A 283 9.27 -9.81 17.43
N ARG A 284 8.31 -10.39 18.16
CA ARG A 284 7.17 -9.64 18.72
C ARG A 284 7.61 -8.69 19.82
N ASP A 285 8.42 -9.18 20.76
CA ASP A 285 8.85 -8.43 21.94
C ASP A 285 9.77 -7.27 21.59
N SER A 286 10.51 -7.40 20.50
CA SER A 286 11.32 -6.33 19.93
C SER A 286 10.59 -5.45 18.90
N GLY A 287 9.31 -5.70 18.59
CA GLY A 287 8.55 -4.93 17.59
C GLY A 287 9.02 -5.12 16.14
N LEU A 288 9.68 -6.23 15.83
CA LEU A 288 10.28 -6.58 14.55
C LEU A 288 9.46 -7.58 13.71
N THR A 289 8.25 -7.96 14.14
CA THR A 289 7.39 -8.92 13.39
C THR A 289 7.15 -8.53 11.92
N HIS A 290 7.09 -7.23 11.62
CA HIS A 290 6.90 -6.71 10.26
C HIS A 290 8.10 -6.97 9.32
N VAL A 291 9.26 -7.38 9.85
CA VAL A 291 10.45 -7.79 9.08
C VAL A 291 10.29 -9.23 8.59
N THR A 292 9.74 -10.12 9.42
CA THR A 292 9.49 -11.53 9.03
C THR A 292 8.35 -11.71 8.04
N ALA A 293 7.43 -10.77 7.97
CA ALA A 293 6.35 -10.77 7.00
C ALA A 293 6.75 -9.91 5.79
N VAL A 294 6.66 -10.46 4.57
CA VAL A 294 6.92 -9.69 3.35
C VAL A 294 6.01 -8.48 3.30
N SER A 295 6.63 -7.32 3.36
CA SER A 295 5.99 -6.02 3.54
C SER A 295 6.24 -5.09 2.34
N GLY A 296 5.61 -3.91 2.36
CA GLY A 296 5.82 -2.90 1.32
C GLY A 296 7.29 -2.41 1.20
N ALA A 297 8.09 -2.55 2.25
CA ALA A 297 9.52 -2.25 2.20
C ALA A 297 10.26 -3.21 1.25
N HIS A 298 9.97 -4.52 1.34
CA HIS A 298 10.55 -5.54 0.46
C HIS A 298 10.21 -5.26 -1.01
N PHE A 299 8.94 -4.96 -1.29
CA PHE A 299 8.50 -4.53 -2.62
C PHE A 299 9.22 -3.27 -3.11
N SER A 300 9.42 -2.29 -2.24
CA SER A 300 10.11 -1.04 -2.58
C SER A 300 11.59 -1.28 -2.86
N ILE A 301 12.25 -2.15 -2.08
CA ILE A 301 13.65 -2.55 -2.26
C ILE A 301 13.83 -3.24 -3.62
N VAL A 302 13.01 -4.26 -3.91
CA VAL A 302 13.07 -5.00 -5.18
C VAL A 302 12.75 -4.08 -6.35
N GLY A 303 11.67 -3.29 -6.26
CA GLY A 303 11.27 -2.34 -7.31
C GLY A 303 12.34 -1.27 -7.58
N ALA A 304 12.97 -0.73 -6.53
CA ALA A 304 14.08 0.22 -6.67
C ALA A 304 15.31 -0.43 -7.32
N GLY A 305 15.67 -1.65 -6.91
CA GLY A 305 16.76 -2.41 -7.53
C GLY A 305 16.55 -2.59 -9.04
N VAL A 306 15.36 -3.03 -9.45
CA VAL A 306 15.01 -3.18 -10.87
C VAL A 306 15.06 -1.83 -11.61
N LEU A 307 14.56 -0.75 -11.01
CA LEU A 307 14.62 0.58 -11.60
C LEU A 307 16.07 1.08 -11.79
N VAL A 308 16.97 0.79 -10.85
CA VAL A 308 18.39 1.14 -10.96
C VAL A 308 19.06 0.32 -12.06
N LEU A 309 18.83 -1.00 -12.10
CA LEU A 309 19.41 -1.89 -13.11
C LEU A 309 18.95 -1.54 -14.53
N THR A 310 17.63 -1.41 -14.74
CA THR A 310 17.06 -0.98 -16.02
C THR A 310 17.43 0.48 -16.35
N GLY A 311 17.70 1.26 -15.30
CA GLY A 311 18.31 2.58 -15.32
C GLY A 311 19.67 2.61 -16.00
N ALA A 312 20.59 1.82 -15.43
CA ALA A 312 21.97 1.66 -15.89
C ALA A 312 22.05 1.05 -17.30
N ALA A 313 21.12 0.14 -17.63
CA ALA A 313 21.02 -0.46 -18.96
C ALA A 313 20.47 0.49 -20.05
N GLY A 314 20.19 1.77 -19.74
CA GLY A 314 19.76 2.75 -20.74
C GLY A 314 18.34 2.55 -21.27
N MET A 315 17.52 1.69 -20.67
CA MET A 315 16.18 1.35 -21.19
C MET A 315 15.25 2.59 -21.23
N PRO A 316 14.35 2.72 -22.22
CA PRO A 316 13.37 3.81 -22.25
C PRO A 316 12.33 3.67 -21.12
N ARG A 317 11.74 4.78 -20.66
CA ARG A 317 10.83 4.83 -19.49
C ARG A 317 9.70 3.80 -19.54
N ARG A 318 9.11 3.57 -20.71
CA ARG A 318 8.02 2.60 -20.90
C ARG A 318 8.50 1.16 -20.74
N ALA A 319 9.67 0.82 -21.28
CA ALA A 319 10.26 -0.50 -21.11
C ALA A 319 10.64 -0.75 -19.65
N ARG A 320 11.23 0.26 -18.96
CA ARG A 320 11.50 0.18 -17.51
C ARG A 320 10.23 -0.11 -16.72
N ALA A 321 9.15 0.64 -17.00
CA ALA A 321 7.88 0.43 -16.32
C ALA A 321 7.30 -0.97 -16.57
N GLY A 322 7.42 -1.48 -17.80
CA GLY A 322 7.03 -2.84 -18.16
C GLY A 322 7.81 -3.90 -17.37
N VAL A 323 9.15 -3.79 -17.31
CA VAL A 323 10.00 -4.72 -16.57
C VAL A 323 9.69 -4.68 -15.07
N VAL A 324 9.58 -3.49 -14.46
CA VAL A 324 9.24 -3.39 -13.04
C VAL A 324 7.86 -3.99 -12.78
N CYS A 325 6.87 -3.72 -13.63
CA CYS A 325 5.54 -4.33 -13.48
C CYS A 325 5.60 -5.86 -13.54
N ALA A 326 6.35 -6.42 -14.51
CA ALA A 326 6.52 -7.86 -14.64
C ALA A 326 7.20 -8.48 -13.42
N VAL A 327 8.28 -7.87 -12.92
CA VAL A 327 8.99 -8.35 -11.72
C VAL A 327 8.12 -8.24 -10.47
N MET A 328 7.39 -7.14 -10.29
CA MET A 328 6.48 -6.97 -9.14
C MET A 328 5.34 -7.98 -9.19
N LEU A 329 4.75 -8.26 -10.36
CA LEU A 329 3.73 -9.30 -10.51
C LEU A 329 4.31 -10.69 -10.21
N GLY A 330 5.49 -11.01 -10.74
CA GLY A 330 6.19 -12.25 -10.41
C GLY A 330 6.47 -12.39 -8.90
N PHE A 331 6.86 -11.30 -8.25
CA PHE A 331 7.10 -11.28 -6.81
C PHE A 331 5.80 -11.47 -5.99
N VAL A 332 4.67 -10.90 -6.43
CA VAL A 332 3.34 -11.16 -5.81
C VAL A 332 2.97 -12.65 -5.89
N VAL A 333 3.22 -13.29 -7.03
CA VAL A 333 2.94 -14.73 -7.18
C VAL A 333 3.89 -15.56 -6.31
N LEU A 334 5.19 -15.22 -6.28
CA LEU A 334 6.22 -15.93 -5.51
C LEU A 334 5.96 -15.90 -4.00
N VAL A 335 5.54 -14.75 -3.47
CA VAL A 335 5.26 -14.54 -2.03
C VAL A 335 3.86 -15.02 -1.64
N HIS A 336 3.06 -15.40 -2.62
CA HIS A 336 1.61 -15.57 -2.54
C HIS A 336 0.84 -14.25 -2.26
N PRO A 337 -0.38 -14.09 -2.83
CA PRO A 337 -1.20 -12.91 -2.59
C PRO A 337 -1.66 -12.77 -1.13
N GLY A 338 -1.07 -11.83 -0.41
CA GLY A 338 -1.53 -11.38 0.92
C GLY A 338 -2.01 -9.92 0.91
N PRO A 339 -2.80 -9.48 1.90
CA PRO A 339 -3.27 -8.09 1.98
C PRO A 339 -2.14 -7.06 1.82
N SER A 340 -0.99 -7.30 2.48
CA SER A 340 0.18 -6.42 2.45
C SER A 340 0.90 -6.37 1.13
N VAL A 341 1.01 -7.51 0.49
CA VAL A 341 1.57 -7.69 -0.85
C VAL A 341 0.71 -6.94 -1.88
N LEU A 342 -0.62 -7.12 -1.82
CA LEU A 342 -1.55 -6.47 -2.75
C LEU A 342 -1.52 -4.94 -2.64
N ARG A 343 -1.39 -4.39 -1.42
CA ARG A 343 -1.19 -2.95 -1.22
C ARG A 343 0.10 -2.44 -1.84
N ALA A 344 1.20 -3.13 -1.59
CA ALA A 344 2.50 -2.75 -2.14
C ALA A 344 2.48 -2.79 -3.68
N ALA A 345 1.88 -3.83 -4.26
CA ALA A 345 1.69 -3.94 -5.70
C ALA A 345 0.81 -2.82 -6.27
N ALA A 346 -0.33 -2.50 -5.63
CA ALA A 346 -1.22 -1.43 -6.06
C ALA A 346 -0.54 -0.05 -6.00
N MET A 347 0.17 0.26 -4.91
CA MET A 347 0.95 1.50 -4.78
C MET A 347 2.07 1.57 -5.81
N GLY A 348 2.77 0.46 -6.03
CA GLY A 348 3.79 0.32 -7.07
C GLY A 348 3.23 0.59 -8.46
N ALA A 349 2.08 0.02 -8.81
CA ALA A 349 1.39 0.24 -10.08
C ALA A 349 1.02 1.72 -10.29
N VAL A 350 0.53 2.41 -9.25
CA VAL A 350 0.26 3.85 -9.32
C VAL A 350 1.54 4.66 -9.53
N GLY A 351 2.62 4.30 -8.82
CA GLY A 351 3.94 4.91 -8.99
C GLY A 351 4.50 4.73 -10.41
N LEU A 352 4.37 3.53 -10.97
CA LEU A 352 4.78 3.20 -12.34
C LEU A 352 3.93 3.96 -13.37
N GLY A 353 2.62 4.07 -13.16
CA GLY A 353 1.74 4.89 -14.00
C GLY A 353 2.21 6.35 -14.02
N ALA A 354 2.54 6.91 -12.86
CA ALA A 354 3.10 8.27 -12.76
C ALA A 354 4.43 8.41 -13.51
N LEU A 355 5.33 7.41 -13.42
CA LEU A 355 6.58 7.36 -14.18
C LEU A 355 6.35 7.38 -15.70
N VAL A 356 5.40 6.57 -16.20
CA VAL A 356 5.02 6.51 -17.63
C VAL A 356 4.41 7.84 -18.09
N LEU A 357 3.59 8.47 -17.25
CA LEU A 357 2.95 9.76 -17.51
C LEU A 357 3.92 10.96 -17.35
N GLY A 358 5.17 10.72 -16.93
CA GLY A 358 6.15 11.76 -16.65
C GLY A 358 5.74 12.70 -15.51
N ARG A 359 4.86 12.25 -14.62
CA ARG A 359 4.35 13.03 -13.49
C ARG A 359 5.04 12.62 -12.19
N PRO A 360 5.33 13.56 -11.28
CA PRO A 360 5.83 13.20 -9.96
C PRO A 360 4.74 12.42 -9.22
N ALA A 361 5.04 11.17 -8.83
CA ALA A 361 4.17 10.41 -7.95
C ALA A 361 4.09 11.12 -6.59
N ARG A 362 2.85 11.40 -6.14
CA ARG A 362 2.60 11.91 -4.79
C ARG A 362 2.12 10.75 -3.93
N ALA A 363 2.78 10.52 -2.80
CA ALA A 363 2.52 9.36 -1.96
C ALA A 363 1.10 9.31 -1.39
N VAL A 364 0.53 10.45 -0.96
CA VAL A 364 -0.83 10.49 -0.39
C VAL A 364 -1.92 10.14 -1.42
N PRO A 365 -1.98 10.76 -2.62
CA PRO A 365 -2.89 10.33 -3.68
C PRO A 365 -2.71 8.86 -4.10
N ALA A 366 -1.46 8.37 -4.14
CA ALA A 366 -1.19 6.98 -4.50
C ALA A 366 -1.75 6.00 -3.45
N LEU A 367 -1.57 6.31 -2.17
CA LEU A 367 -2.15 5.54 -1.07
C LEU A 367 -3.69 5.56 -1.11
N ALA A 368 -4.29 6.74 -1.29
CA ALA A 368 -5.75 6.88 -1.38
C ALA A 368 -6.32 6.10 -2.57
N ALA A 369 -5.68 6.17 -3.74
CA ALA A 369 -6.07 5.40 -4.92
C ALA A 369 -5.93 3.89 -4.69
N ALA A 370 -4.82 3.44 -4.08
CA ALA A 370 -4.62 2.03 -3.76
C ALA A 370 -5.70 1.50 -2.80
N VAL A 371 -6.05 2.26 -1.75
CA VAL A 371 -7.13 1.91 -0.81
C VAL A 371 -8.45 1.76 -1.56
N VAL A 372 -8.81 2.71 -2.41
CA VAL A 372 -10.05 2.64 -3.21
C VAL A 372 -10.07 1.42 -4.12
N VAL A 373 -9.02 1.22 -4.91
CA VAL A 373 -8.95 0.09 -5.86
C VAL A 373 -9.05 -1.25 -5.13
N LEU A 374 -8.34 -1.41 -4.02
CA LEU A 374 -8.34 -2.66 -3.25
C LEU A 374 -9.68 -2.91 -2.56
N LEU A 375 -10.34 -1.89 -2.01
CA LEU A 375 -11.65 -2.06 -1.38
C LEU A 375 -12.79 -2.29 -2.37
N VAL A 376 -12.66 -1.79 -3.61
CA VAL A 376 -13.58 -2.13 -4.70
C VAL A 376 -13.37 -3.57 -5.16
N ALA A 377 -12.12 -4.02 -5.24
CA ALA A 377 -11.80 -5.40 -5.61
C ALA A 377 -12.20 -6.39 -4.51
N ASP A 378 -11.95 -6.05 -3.25
CA ASP A 378 -12.16 -6.90 -2.09
C ASP A 378 -12.50 -6.06 -0.83
N PRO A 379 -13.79 -5.87 -0.51
CA PRO A 379 -14.21 -5.02 0.60
C PRO A 379 -13.87 -5.60 1.98
N TRP A 380 -13.61 -6.92 2.09
CA TRP A 380 -13.23 -7.54 3.36
C TRP A 380 -11.88 -7.03 3.88
N LEU A 381 -11.01 -6.55 2.99
CA LEU A 381 -9.75 -5.91 3.36
C LEU A 381 -9.94 -4.75 4.35
N ALA A 382 -11.10 -4.08 4.37
CA ALA A 382 -11.39 -3.01 5.33
C ALA A 382 -11.31 -3.47 6.80
N ARG A 383 -11.51 -4.76 7.07
CA ARG A 383 -11.47 -5.36 8.40
C ARG A 383 -10.25 -6.25 8.65
N GLU A 384 -9.44 -6.49 7.62
CA GLU A 384 -8.20 -7.24 7.75
C GLU A 384 -7.14 -6.42 8.47
N LEU A 385 -6.65 -6.93 9.59
CA LEU A 385 -5.69 -6.22 10.45
C LEU A 385 -4.40 -5.85 9.71
N GLY A 386 -3.90 -6.75 8.86
CA GLY A 386 -2.73 -6.48 8.02
C GLY A 386 -2.95 -5.29 7.08
N PHE A 387 -4.19 -5.11 6.59
CA PHE A 387 -4.59 -3.96 5.77
C PHE A 387 -4.69 -2.66 6.53
N VAL A 388 -5.36 -2.69 7.69
CA VAL A 388 -5.43 -1.54 8.59
C VAL A 388 -4.01 -1.06 8.95
N LEU A 389 -3.19 -1.96 9.51
CA LEU A 389 -1.86 -1.61 10.04
C LEU A 389 -0.96 -0.97 9.01
N SER A 390 -0.98 -1.43 7.77
CA SER A 390 -0.09 -0.90 6.74
C SER A 390 -0.57 0.36 6.06
N VAL A 391 -1.88 0.57 5.90
CA VAL A 391 -2.36 1.89 5.43
C VAL A 391 -2.00 2.93 6.49
N VAL A 392 -2.25 2.61 7.76
CA VAL A 392 -1.92 3.45 8.91
C VAL A 392 -0.41 3.71 8.99
N ALA A 393 0.43 2.68 8.88
CA ALA A 393 1.89 2.82 8.83
C ALA A 393 2.35 3.71 7.67
N THR A 394 1.83 3.47 6.47
CA THR A 394 2.20 4.24 5.27
C THR A 394 1.78 5.70 5.40
N SER A 395 0.58 5.97 5.93
CA SER A 395 0.12 7.31 6.26
C SER A 395 1.06 7.98 7.27
N GLY A 396 1.46 7.27 8.33
CA GLY A 396 2.43 7.75 9.32
C GLY A 396 3.77 8.11 8.68
N LEU A 397 4.34 7.23 7.84
CA LEU A 397 5.60 7.49 7.13
C LEU A 397 5.49 8.73 6.23
N VAL A 398 4.43 8.83 5.43
CA VAL A 398 4.27 9.91 4.46
C VAL A 398 4.02 11.26 5.13
N LEU A 399 3.31 11.27 6.26
CA LEU A 399 2.89 12.50 6.95
C LEU A 399 3.88 12.94 8.04
N LEU A 400 4.47 12.01 8.80
CA LEU A 400 5.24 12.29 10.02
C LEU A 400 6.76 12.13 9.84
N ALA A 401 7.23 11.14 9.06
CA ALA A 401 8.67 10.85 8.99
C ALA A 401 9.48 12.04 8.42
N GLY A 402 8.95 12.71 7.39
CA GLY A 402 9.60 13.90 6.80
C GLY A 402 9.75 15.07 7.78
N PRO A 403 8.67 15.54 8.43
CA PRO A 403 8.76 16.55 9.48
C PRO A 403 9.71 16.20 10.63
N LEU A 404 9.64 14.97 11.15
CA LEU A 404 10.52 14.50 12.24
C LEU A 404 11.99 14.52 11.82
N ALA A 405 12.32 13.95 10.65
CA ALA A 405 13.69 13.91 10.15
C ALA A 405 14.28 15.32 9.96
N ARG A 406 13.48 16.28 9.47
CA ARG A 406 13.93 17.68 9.34
C ARG A 406 14.20 18.32 10.70
N ARG A 407 13.33 18.12 11.68
CA ARG A 407 13.52 18.71 13.01
C ARG A 407 14.79 18.18 13.68
N TRP A 408 15.05 16.88 13.54
CA TRP A 408 16.21 16.22 14.16
C TRP A 408 17.49 16.39 13.37
N SER A 409 17.42 16.73 12.07
CA SER A 409 18.60 17.04 11.27
C SER A 409 19.41 18.24 11.77
N GLY A 410 18.84 19.06 12.67
CA GLY A 410 19.58 20.11 13.38
C GLY A 410 20.41 19.63 14.57
N SER A 411 20.21 18.39 15.03
CA SER A 411 20.91 17.80 16.18
C SER A 411 21.73 16.56 15.81
N VAL A 412 21.35 15.83 14.76
CA VAL A 412 22.07 14.67 14.23
C VAL A 412 22.19 14.75 12.71
N ARG A 413 23.11 14.00 12.11
CA ARG A 413 23.28 13.96 10.65
C ARG A 413 21.97 13.50 9.97
N ALA A 414 21.63 14.10 8.83
CA ALA A 414 20.37 13.85 8.13
C ALA A 414 20.03 12.36 7.91
N PRO A 415 20.95 11.46 7.52
CA PRO A 415 20.64 10.03 7.37
C PRO A 415 20.21 9.37 8.69
N VAL A 416 20.85 9.72 9.79
CA VAL A 416 20.51 9.23 11.14
C VAL A 416 19.15 9.77 11.59
N ALA A 417 18.87 11.04 11.30
CA ALA A 417 17.56 11.64 11.56
C ALA A 417 16.44 10.90 10.83
N TYR A 418 16.65 10.51 9.56
CA TYR A 418 15.68 9.71 8.80
C TYR A 418 15.54 8.29 9.34
N ALA A 419 16.66 7.63 9.69
CA ALA A 419 16.66 6.29 10.26
C ALA A 419 15.86 6.22 11.58
N LEU A 420 15.91 7.27 12.40
CA LEU A 420 15.11 7.39 13.63
C LEU A 420 13.66 7.80 13.34
N ALA A 421 13.44 8.72 12.41
CA ALA A 421 12.13 9.30 12.15
C ALA A 421 11.14 8.28 11.59
N VAL A 422 11.62 7.32 10.79
CA VAL A 422 10.76 6.32 10.15
C VAL A 422 10.14 5.36 11.17
N PRO A 423 10.89 4.67 12.06
CA PRO A 423 10.31 3.82 13.10
C PRO A 423 9.46 4.59 14.10
N VAL A 424 9.86 5.81 14.50
CA VAL A 424 9.04 6.63 15.40
C VAL A 424 7.70 7.01 14.77
N ALA A 425 7.72 7.42 13.50
CA ALA A 425 6.49 7.69 12.74
C ALA A 425 5.61 6.45 12.64
N ALA A 426 6.17 5.30 12.25
CA ALA A 426 5.41 4.06 12.13
C ALA A 426 4.79 3.65 13.47
N GLN A 427 5.60 3.59 14.53
CA GLN A 427 5.17 3.17 15.86
C GLN A 427 4.08 4.08 16.42
N SER A 428 4.21 5.39 16.24
CA SER A 428 3.25 6.37 16.77
C SER A 428 1.81 6.16 16.25
N VAL A 429 1.67 5.64 15.03
CA VAL A 429 0.35 5.43 14.43
C VAL A 429 -0.09 3.95 14.49
N CYS A 430 0.87 3.01 14.51
CA CYS A 430 0.56 1.58 14.56
C CYS A 430 0.31 1.05 15.98
N ALA A 431 1.00 1.59 16.98
CA ALA A 431 0.93 1.08 18.36
C ALA A 431 -0.51 1.02 18.92
N PRO A 432 -1.40 2.01 18.70
CA PRO A 432 -2.80 1.93 19.16
C PRO A 432 -3.58 0.77 18.55
N VAL A 433 -3.28 0.41 17.30
CA VAL A 433 -3.95 -0.70 16.60
C VAL A 433 -3.41 -2.03 17.10
N VAL A 434 -2.09 -2.14 17.30
CA VAL A 434 -1.45 -3.35 17.85
C VAL A 434 -1.90 -3.60 19.29
N LEU A 435 -2.09 -2.55 20.08
CA LEU A 435 -2.55 -2.63 21.47
C LEU A 435 -3.91 -3.33 21.62
N LEU A 436 -4.79 -3.21 20.62
CA LEU A 436 -6.09 -3.90 20.60
C LEU A 436 -5.95 -5.42 20.41
N LEU A 437 -4.79 -5.89 19.94
CA LEU A 437 -4.50 -7.30 19.69
C LEU A 437 -3.70 -7.92 20.83
N SER A 438 -2.67 -7.20 21.27
CA SER A 438 -1.82 -7.56 22.40
C SER A 438 -1.73 -6.34 23.32
N PRO A 439 -2.24 -6.41 24.55
CA PRO A 439 -2.22 -5.29 25.50
C PRO A 439 -0.81 -5.08 26.10
N THR A 440 0.20 -4.99 25.23
CA THR A 440 1.61 -4.79 25.58
C THR A 440 2.24 -3.76 24.63
N VAL A 441 3.25 -3.05 25.14
CA VAL A 441 4.01 -2.07 24.35
C VAL A 441 5.48 -2.50 24.33
N ALA A 442 6.01 -2.73 23.12
CA ALA A 442 7.42 -3.04 22.89
C ALA A 442 8.28 -1.77 23.06
N LEU A 443 8.98 -1.65 24.19
CA LEU A 443 9.74 -0.44 24.56
C LEU A 443 10.95 -0.22 23.64
N TYR A 444 11.60 -1.30 23.23
CA TYR A 444 12.80 -1.28 22.39
C TYR A 444 12.50 -1.34 20.88
N ALA A 445 11.23 -1.16 20.47
CA ALA A 445 10.85 -1.24 19.06
C ALA A 445 11.63 -0.27 18.16
N VAL A 446 11.73 1.01 18.56
CA VAL A 446 12.44 2.03 17.77
C VAL A 446 13.93 1.70 17.61
N PRO A 447 14.73 1.48 18.68
CA PRO A 447 16.14 1.17 18.51
C PRO A 447 16.37 -0.17 17.78
N ALA A 448 15.56 -1.20 18.02
CA ALA A 448 15.65 -2.47 17.31
C ALA A 448 15.44 -2.29 15.79
N ASN A 449 14.43 -1.51 15.40
CA ASN A 449 14.15 -1.20 14.00
C ASN A 449 15.31 -0.45 13.31
N VAL A 450 15.95 0.50 14.01
CA VAL A 450 17.11 1.25 13.49
C VAL A 450 18.30 0.33 13.25
N LEU A 451 18.57 -0.57 14.20
CA LEU A 451 19.68 -1.52 14.12
C LEU A 451 19.47 -2.58 13.03
N VAL A 452 18.22 -2.99 12.80
CA VAL A 452 17.85 -3.99 11.78
C VAL A 452 17.82 -3.39 10.37
N ALA A 453 17.43 -2.12 10.20
CA ALA A 453 17.28 -1.45 8.91
C ALA A 453 18.42 -1.71 7.87
N PRO A 454 19.72 -1.62 8.21
CA PRO A 454 20.78 -1.87 7.24
C PRO A 454 20.87 -3.33 6.74
N ALA A 455 20.38 -4.30 7.52
CA ALA A 455 20.41 -5.72 7.17
C ALA A 455 19.20 -6.18 6.34
N VAL A 456 18.06 -5.48 6.42
CA VAL A 456 16.82 -5.87 5.72
C VAL A 456 16.99 -5.90 4.20
N ALA A 457 17.63 -4.89 3.61
CA ALA A 457 17.79 -4.83 2.16
C ALA A 457 18.74 -5.93 1.63
N PRO A 458 19.94 -6.16 2.21
CA PRO A 458 20.77 -7.32 1.88
C PRO A 458 20.03 -8.64 2.04
N ALA A 459 19.35 -8.87 3.18
CA ALA A 459 18.61 -10.11 3.42
C ALA A 459 17.52 -10.36 2.36
N THR A 460 16.77 -9.31 2.01
CA THR A 460 15.70 -9.38 0.98
C THR A 460 16.28 -9.70 -0.40
N VAL A 461 17.29 -8.96 -0.84
CA VAL A 461 17.83 -9.08 -2.20
C VAL A 461 18.61 -10.39 -2.35
N LEU A 462 19.50 -10.71 -1.41
CA LEU A 462 20.31 -11.93 -1.46
C LEU A 462 19.44 -13.17 -1.30
N GLY A 463 18.46 -13.16 -0.39
CA GLY A 463 17.52 -14.27 -0.23
C GLY A 463 16.64 -14.48 -1.46
N LEU A 464 16.16 -13.40 -2.09
CA LEU A 464 15.40 -13.51 -3.35
C LEU A 464 16.27 -14.05 -4.50
N LEU A 465 17.52 -13.59 -4.60
CA LEU A 465 18.47 -14.10 -5.58
C LEU A 465 18.80 -15.58 -5.32
N ALA A 466 19.01 -15.98 -4.06
CA ALA A 466 19.21 -17.37 -3.68
C ALA A 466 18.01 -18.23 -4.12
N ALA A 467 16.78 -17.75 -3.90
CA ALA A 467 15.58 -18.45 -4.33
C ALA A 467 15.56 -18.66 -5.84
N LEU A 468 15.81 -17.61 -6.63
CA LEU A 468 15.76 -17.66 -8.09
C LEU A 468 16.91 -18.46 -8.71
N VAL A 469 18.09 -18.48 -8.07
CA VAL A 469 19.28 -19.18 -8.58
C VAL A 469 19.29 -20.66 -8.15
N SER A 470 18.77 -20.98 -6.96
CA SER A 470 18.84 -22.32 -6.36
C SER A 470 18.40 -23.48 -7.27
N PRO A 471 17.34 -23.39 -8.10
CA PRO A 471 16.89 -24.54 -8.86
C PRO A 471 17.78 -24.81 -10.09
N TRP A 472 18.63 -23.85 -10.47
CA TRP A 472 19.43 -23.88 -11.70
C TRP A 472 20.92 -24.04 -11.38
N TRP A 473 21.37 -23.45 -10.26
CA TRP A 473 22.75 -23.50 -9.79
C TRP A 473 22.76 -23.56 -8.25
N ASN A 474 22.60 -24.77 -7.72
CA ASN A 474 22.48 -25.01 -6.28
C ASN A 474 23.65 -24.41 -5.48
N ALA A 475 24.90 -24.62 -5.90
CA ALA A 475 26.08 -24.07 -5.22
C ALA A 475 26.08 -22.52 -5.17
N GLY A 476 25.64 -21.86 -6.25
CA GLY A 476 25.46 -20.39 -6.24
C GLY A 476 24.33 -19.95 -5.31
N GLY A 477 23.25 -20.73 -5.26
CA GLY A 477 22.16 -20.55 -4.29
C GLY A 477 22.64 -20.64 -2.85
N VAL A 478 23.50 -21.61 -2.51
CA VAL A 478 24.10 -21.76 -1.17
C VAL A 478 24.94 -20.54 -0.80
N VAL A 479 25.83 -20.08 -1.70
CA VAL A 479 26.65 -18.88 -1.43
C VAL A 479 25.78 -17.64 -1.17
N LEU A 480 24.74 -17.44 -1.96
CA LEU A 480 23.79 -16.34 -1.76
C LEU A 480 23.00 -16.49 -0.46
N ALA A 481 22.60 -17.72 -0.12
CA ALA A 481 21.90 -18.04 1.12
C ALA A 481 22.77 -17.81 2.37
N GLU A 482 24.06 -18.11 2.32
CA GLU A 482 25.03 -17.81 3.39
C GLU A 482 25.17 -16.29 3.62
N LEU A 483 25.30 -15.52 2.53
CA LEU A 483 25.38 -14.06 2.62
C LEU A 483 24.06 -13.45 3.15
N ALA A 484 22.91 -13.98 2.72
CA ALA A 484 21.61 -13.61 3.29
C ALA A 484 21.52 -14.02 4.76
N GLY A 485 22.06 -15.20 5.10
CA GLY A 485 22.11 -15.78 6.42
C GLY A 485 22.88 -14.91 7.41
N ALA A 486 23.99 -14.29 7.00
CA ALA A 486 24.73 -13.33 7.82
C ALA A 486 23.88 -12.09 8.17
N ALA A 487 23.13 -11.56 7.21
CA ALA A 487 22.21 -10.46 7.46
C ALA A 487 21.05 -10.89 8.38
N CYS A 488 20.48 -12.07 8.16
CA CYS A 488 19.42 -12.63 9.00
C CYS A 488 19.89 -12.96 10.42
N TRP A 489 21.13 -13.42 10.59
CA TRP A 489 21.74 -13.64 11.90
C TRP A 489 21.82 -12.35 12.70
N TRP A 490 22.20 -11.23 12.06
CA TRP A 490 22.20 -9.92 12.70
C TRP A 490 20.79 -9.52 13.15
N ILE A 491 19.79 -9.70 12.27
CA ILE A 491 18.39 -9.40 12.58
C ILE A 491 17.91 -10.22 13.78
N ALA A 492 18.16 -11.53 13.78
CA ALA A 492 17.81 -12.42 14.88
C ALA A 492 18.48 -12.02 16.20
N SER A 493 19.78 -11.69 16.14
CA SER A 493 20.57 -11.28 17.30
C SER A 493 20.02 -9.99 17.91
N VAL A 494 19.72 -8.98 17.09
CA VAL A 494 19.10 -7.73 17.56
C VAL A 494 17.74 -8.01 18.21
N ALA A 495 16.93 -8.88 17.60
CA ALA A 495 15.61 -9.22 18.14
C ALA A 495 15.71 -9.92 19.50
N ARG A 496 16.58 -10.92 19.63
CA ARG A 496 16.80 -11.67 20.87
C ARG A 496 17.38 -10.79 21.97
N VAL A 497 18.38 -9.95 21.66
CA VAL A 497 18.95 -9.01 22.63
C VAL A 497 17.87 -8.03 23.09
N ALA A 498 17.14 -7.41 22.18
CA ALA A 498 16.08 -6.46 22.54
C ALA A 498 14.96 -7.10 23.37
N ALA A 499 14.59 -8.35 23.08
CA ALA A 499 13.61 -9.11 23.85
C ALA A 499 14.10 -9.50 25.25
N SER A 500 15.42 -9.73 25.42
CA SER A 500 16.02 -10.06 26.72
C SER A 500 16.21 -8.87 27.67
N LEU A 501 16.09 -7.64 27.16
CA LEU A 501 16.26 -6.43 27.97
C LEU A 501 15.11 -6.25 28.97
N PRO A 502 15.39 -5.68 30.17
CA PRO A 502 14.37 -5.48 31.20
C PRO A 502 13.27 -4.54 30.69
N GLY A 503 12.02 -4.99 30.81
CA GLY A 503 10.87 -4.20 30.35
C GLY A 503 10.70 -4.16 28.82
N ALA A 504 11.23 -5.15 28.09
CA ALA A 504 11.04 -5.26 26.65
C ALA A 504 9.56 -5.17 26.24
N GLN A 505 8.70 -5.84 27.00
CA GLN A 505 7.25 -5.69 26.92
C GLN A 505 6.71 -5.08 28.21
N VAL A 506 6.09 -3.91 28.09
CA VAL A 506 5.36 -3.28 29.20
C VAL A 506 3.89 -3.59 29.03
N ALA A 507 3.29 -4.26 30.03
CA ALA A 507 1.85 -4.47 30.08
C ALA A 507 1.13 -3.12 30.09
N TRP A 508 0.11 -2.98 29.26
CA TRP A 508 -0.64 -1.75 29.08
C TRP A 508 -2.13 -2.00 29.24
N PRO A 509 -2.93 -1.04 29.75
CA PRO A 509 -4.36 -1.24 29.90
C PRO A 509 -5.02 -1.71 28.59
N PRO A 510 -5.82 -2.80 28.60
CA PRO A 510 -6.53 -3.24 27.41
C PRO A 510 -7.71 -2.32 27.07
N GLY A 511 -8.20 -2.43 25.84
CA GLY A 511 -9.44 -1.78 25.40
C GLY A 511 -9.31 -0.28 25.08
N ALA A 512 -10.46 0.39 24.98
CA ALA A 512 -10.55 1.76 24.48
C ALA A 512 -9.80 2.78 25.36
N LEU A 513 -9.84 2.60 26.68
CA LEU A 513 -9.12 3.48 27.61
C LEU A 513 -7.61 3.42 27.39
N GLY A 514 -7.05 2.22 27.25
CA GLY A 514 -5.64 2.02 26.94
C GLY A 514 -5.22 2.67 25.65
N VAL A 515 -6.05 2.56 24.61
CA VAL A 515 -5.86 3.24 23.32
C VAL A 515 -5.83 4.75 23.49
N VAL A 516 -6.80 5.34 24.20
CA VAL A 516 -6.87 6.79 24.42
C VAL A 516 -5.63 7.28 25.18
N LEU A 517 -5.22 6.58 26.24
CA LEU A 517 -4.03 6.91 27.01
C LEU A 517 -2.75 6.84 26.16
N LEU A 518 -2.61 5.79 25.34
CA LEU A 518 -1.46 5.62 24.47
C LEU A 518 -1.41 6.70 23.38
N VAL A 519 -2.55 7.02 22.78
CA VAL A 519 -2.66 8.09 21.77
C VAL A 519 -2.34 9.44 22.40
N ALA A 520 -2.91 9.75 23.56
CA ALA A 520 -2.64 11.00 24.27
C ALA A 520 -1.15 11.14 24.63
N GLY A 521 -0.55 10.08 25.19
CA GLY A 521 0.88 10.04 25.50
C GLY A 521 1.77 10.18 24.27
N THR A 522 1.42 9.51 23.16
CA THR A 522 2.14 9.59 21.89
C THR A 522 2.05 10.99 21.28
N VAL A 523 0.86 11.60 21.28
CA VAL A 523 0.66 12.97 20.80
C VAL A 523 1.44 13.96 21.66
N ALA A 524 1.38 13.84 22.99
CA ALA A 524 2.16 14.67 23.90
C ALA A 524 3.67 14.53 23.62
N ALA A 525 4.16 13.30 23.46
CA ALA A 525 5.56 13.04 23.11
C ALA A 525 5.93 13.65 21.75
N LEU A 526 5.11 13.50 20.72
CA LEU A 526 5.34 14.11 19.41
C LEU A 526 5.33 15.63 19.47
N VAL A 527 4.40 16.23 20.22
CA VAL A 527 4.35 17.68 20.44
C VAL A 527 5.60 18.15 21.16
N LEU A 528 6.09 17.45 22.18
CA LEU A 528 7.36 17.79 22.85
C LEU A 528 8.56 17.66 21.91
N LEU A 529 8.60 16.59 21.09
CA LEU A 529 9.67 16.34 20.12
C LEU A 529 9.67 17.35 18.96
N LEU A 530 8.50 17.91 18.62
CA LEU A 530 8.32 18.90 17.56
C LEU A 530 8.29 20.35 18.07
N GLY A 531 8.01 20.57 19.36
CA GLY A 531 7.50 21.83 19.92
C GLY A 531 8.51 22.73 20.63
N ARG A 532 9.81 22.42 20.64
CA ARG A 532 10.84 23.43 21.00
C ARG A 532 11.44 24.01 19.73
N PRO A 533 11.37 25.32 19.47
CA PRO A 533 12.27 25.98 18.53
C PRO A 533 13.72 25.77 19.00
N PRO A 534 14.73 25.69 18.12
CA PRO A 534 16.06 26.09 18.55
C PRO A 534 15.92 27.52 19.07
N GLY A 535 16.21 27.74 20.35
CA GLY A 535 16.23 29.08 20.91
C GLY A 535 17.17 29.95 20.10
N ASP A 536 16.78 31.20 19.91
CA ASP A 536 17.70 32.29 19.63
C ASP A 536 18.84 32.19 20.63
N LEU A 537 19.97 31.63 20.20
CA LEU A 537 21.23 31.84 20.89
C LEU A 537 21.64 33.26 20.52
N ASP A 538 21.41 34.15 21.46
CA ASP A 538 22.16 35.38 21.73
C ASP A 538 23.26 35.67 20.68
N HIS A 539 23.01 36.65 19.83
CA HIS A 539 24.06 37.51 19.32
C HIS A 539 23.95 38.83 20.05
N GLY A 540 24.48 38.84 21.27
CA GLY A 540 24.80 40.06 21.98
C GLY A 540 25.88 40.85 21.23
N SER A 541 25.57 42.14 21.04
CA SER A 541 26.48 43.28 20.79
C SER A 541 27.38 43.27 19.55
N GLY A 542 26.97 44.04 18.54
CA GLY A 542 27.84 44.63 17.53
C GLY A 542 27.21 45.93 17.02
N THR A 543 27.67 47.04 17.58
CA THR A 543 27.28 48.44 17.28
C THR A 543 27.08 48.71 15.79
N ALA A 544 25.99 49.41 15.46
CA ALA A 544 25.71 49.95 14.14
C ALA A 544 26.84 50.88 13.64
N PRO A 545 27.28 50.76 12.38
CA PRO A 545 27.89 51.86 11.66
C PRO A 545 26.85 52.46 10.69
N GLU A 546 26.45 53.68 11.06
CA GLU A 546 26.22 54.84 10.20
C GLU A 546 25.96 54.66 8.69
N ASP A 547 24.83 55.25 8.33
CA ASP A 547 24.30 55.55 7.01
C ASP A 547 25.29 56.36 6.14
N ARG A 548 25.60 55.86 4.93
CA ARG A 548 26.17 56.67 3.85
C ARG A 548 25.51 56.30 2.51
N PRO A 549 24.82 57.25 1.85
CA PRO A 549 24.25 57.01 0.53
C PRO A 549 25.32 57.21 -0.55
N ARG A 550 25.55 56.19 -1.39
CA ARG A 550 26.22 56.36 -2.68
C ARG A 550 25.42 55.65 -3.76
N ARG A 551 24.75 56.43 -4.62
CA ARG A 551 24.82 56.30 -6.08
C ARG A 551 23.92 57.34 -6.75
N GLY A 552 24.54 58.41 -7.20
CA GLY A 552 24.07 59.24 -8.30
C GLY A 552 25.26 59.54 -9.19
N VAL A 553 25.37 58.89 -10.34
CA VAL A 553 26.04 59.45 -11.52
C VAL A 553 25.25 58.99 -12.73
N GLY A 554 24.72 59.98 -13.44
CA GLY A 554 23.86 59.84 -14.60
C GLY A 554 24.60 59.51 -15.89
N ALA A 555 23.75 59.33 -16.91
CA ALA A 555 24.05 58.96 -18.27
C ALA A 555 25.01 59.90 -19.02
N ALA A 556 25.75 59.32 -19.98
CA ALA A 556 26.07 59.99 -21.23
C ALA A 556 26.13 58.97 -22.38
N ARG A 557 25.34 59.26 -23.42
CA ARG A 557 25.18 58.51 -24.68
C ARG A 557 26.36 58.75 -25.64
N ALA A 558 26.55 57.80 -26.56
CA ALA A 558 26.41 57.99 -28.03
C ALA A 558 27.62 57.56 -28.91
N ARG A 559 27.30 56.67 -29.87
CA ARG A 559 27.72 56.60 -31.28
C ARG A 559 29.21 56.39 -31.61
N ALA A 560 29.54 55.29 -32.30
CA ALA A 560 29.61 55.21 -33.76
C ALA A 560 30.09 53.80 -34.19
N ARG A 561 29.80 53.45 -35.44
CA ARG A 561 29.88 52.11 -36.07
C ARG A 561 31.17 52.00 -36.94
N PRO A 562 31.42 50.90 -37.71
CA PRO A 562 32.69 50.14 -37.82
C PRO A 562 33.41 50.50 -39.17
N PRO A 563 34.30 49.74 -39.89
CA PRO A 563 34.47 48.27 -39.97
C PRO A 563 35.90 47.70 -40.22
N SER A 564 35.95 46.37 -40.33
CA SER A 564 36.66 45.59 -41.37
C SER A 564 37.88 44.74 -40.97
N ALA A 565 37.95 43.61 -41.70
CA ALA A 565 39.10 42.76 -42.01
C ALA A 565 39.55 41.70 -40.98
N ALA A 566 39.11 40.46 -41.24
CA ALA A 566 40.00 39.30 -41.20
C ALA A 566 41.01 39.41 -42.37
N PRO A 567 42.18 38.74 -42.32
CA PRO A 567 42.21 37.32 -42.67
C PRO A 567 43.21 36.45 -41.87
N ALA A 568 43.09 35.15 -42.13
CA ALA A 568 43.91 34.03 -41.68
C ALA A 568 45.40 34.14 -42.03
N LEU A 569 46.25 33.43 -41.27
CA LEU A 569 47.29 32.51 -41.78
C LEU A 569 48.11 31.85 -40.65
N GLY A 570 48.15 30.52 -40.67
CA GLY A 570 49.41 29.76 -40.75
C GLY A 570 50.17 29.41 -39.46
N ILE A 571 50.24 28.11 -39.14
CA ILE A 571 51.44 27.24 -39.05
C ILE A 571 52.64 27.85 -38.28
N GLY A 572 53.26 27.26 -37.24
CA GLY A 572 53.42 25.86 -36.82
C GLY A 572 54.53 25.76 -35.74
N THR A 573 54.78 24.52 -35.30
CA THR A 573 56.00 23.95 -34.67
C THR A 573 56.49 24.49 -33.31
N ASP A 574 56.33 23.67 -32.25
CA ASP A 574 57.36 22.98 -31.43
C ASP A 574 58.62 23.74 -30.95
N PRO A 575 59.17 23.41 -29.75
CA PRO A 575 59.40 22.06 -29.23
C PRO A 575 58.76 21.68 -27.89
#